data_AF-A0A8X6FXX8-F1
#
_entry.id   AF-A0A8X6FXX8-F1
#
_cell.length_a   1.000
_cell.length_b   1.000
_cell.length_c   1.000
_cell.angle_alpha   90.00
_cell.angle_beta   90.00
_cell.angle_gamma   90.00
#
_symmetry.space_group_name_H-M   'P 1'
#
loop_
_entity.id
_entity.type
_entity.pdbx_description
1 polymer ?
#
loop_
_entity_poly.entity_id
_entity_poly.type
_entity_poly.pdbx_seq_one_letter_code
_entity_poly.pdbx_strand_id
1 'polypeptide(L)'
;MLQIFQLPASHGIERILLFLLLAVCILCAILVILLCQQKSPPLLRGRRNVFDCIKDTESCQNTSCSHVCLTETCVQAAATLLKNMDPIVSPCEDFYQFACGKWAQHHELPSDRSYYDTFSLMKDELKAKLRETVRRASCEEDSNATISAKNLYVSCMNESEYS
;
A
#
# COMPACT_ATOMS: atom_id res chain seq x y z
N MET A 1 -71.46 -1.86 -10.70
CA MET A 1 -71.93 -2.03 -12.09
C MET A 1 -71.48 -0.79 -12.85
N LEU A 2 -70.25 -0.81 -13.38
CA LEU A 2 -69.90 -0.91 -14.82
C LEU A 2 -70.14 0.43 -15.54
N GLN A 3 -69.17 1.12 -16.18
CA GLN A 3 -67.88 0.78 -16.81
C GLN A 3 -66.93 2.01 -16.66
N ILE A 4 -65.62 1.97 -16.41
CA ILE A 4 -64.45 1.34 -17.07
C ILE A 4 -64.28 1.69 -18.56
N PHE A 5 -63.16 2.36 -18.84
CA PHE A 5 -62.46 2.54 -20.13
C PHE A 5 -63.05 3.54 -21.16
N GLN A 6 -62.39 4.70 -21.28
CA GLN A 6 -61.79 5.18 -22.54
C GLN A 6 -61.09 6.54 -22.33
N LEU A 7 -59.79 6.49 -22.06
CA LEU A 7 -58.85 7.56 -22.44
C LEU A 7 -57.95 6.97 -23.53
N PRO A 8 -58.03 7.44 -24.78
CA PRO A 8 -57.20 6.95 -25.86
C PRO A 8 -55.83 7.64 -25.83
N ALA A 9 -54.82 6.93 -26.35
CA ALA A 9 -53.47 7.39 -26.68
C ALA A 9 -52.43 7.45 -25.53
N SER A 10 -51.74 6.32 -25.28
CA SER A 10 -50.36 6.37 -24.75
C SER A 10 -49.51 5.10 -25.03
N HIS A 11 -49.90 4.22 -25.96
CA HIS A 11 -49.08 3.04 -26.32
C HIS A 11 -47.73 3.41 -26.95
N GLY A 12 -47.61 4.62 -27.52
CA GLY A 12 -46.33 5.12 -28.02
C GLY A 12 -45.39 5.54 -26.90
N ILE A 13 -45.91 6.26 -25.90
CA ILE A 13 -45.11 6.92 -24.85
C ILE A 13 -44.54 5.88 -23.87
N GLU A 14 -45.33 4.87 -23.49
CA GLU A 14 -44.87 3.78 -22.63
C GLU A 14 -43.73 2.98 -23.29
N ARG A 15 -43.84 2.70 -24.59
CA ARG A 15 -42.79 2.03 -25.35
C ARG A 15 -41.55 2.91 -25.47
N ILE A 16 -41.71 4.21 -25.70
CA ILE A 16 -40.61 5.18 -25.73
C ILE A 16 -39.90 5.22 -24.37
N LEU A 17 -40.63 5.24 -23.25
CA LEU A 17 -40.07 5.17 -21.90
C LEU A 17 -39.30 3.87 -21.67
N LEU A 18 -39.84 2.73 -22.10
CA LEU A 18 -39.12 1.44 -22.01
C LEU A 18 -37.83 1.44 -22.83
N PHE A 19 -37.86 1.99 -24.06
CA PHE A 19 -36.65 2.11 -24.88
C PHE A 19 -35.61 3.06 -24.25
N LEU A 20 -36.03 4.18 -23.67
CA LEU A 20 -35.14 5.12 -22.98
C LEU A 20 -34.54 4.50 -21.72
N LEU A 21 -35.32 3.77 -20.91
CA LEU A 21 -34.82 3.08 -19.74
C LEU A 21 -33.80 1.99 -20.11
N LEU A 22 -34.07 1.20 -21.16
CA LEU A 22 -33.12 0.21 -21.66
C LEU A 22 -31.84 0.87 -22.18
N ALA A 23 -31.96 1.97 -22.93
CA ALA A 23 -30.80 2.70 -23.45
C ALA A 23 -29.93 3.27 -22.31
N VAL A 24 -30.55 3.83 -21.26
CA VAL A 24 -29.84 4.33 -20.07
C VAL A 24 -29.16 3.18 -19.32
N CYS A 25 -29.84 2.05 -19.13
CA CYS A 25 -29.24 0.87 -18.49
C CYS A 25 -28.03 0.34 -19.27
N ILE A 26 -28.12 0.30 -20.61
CA ILE A 26 -27.01 -0.12 -21.48
C ILE A 26 -25.85 0.86 -21.40
N LEU A 27 -26.12 2.18 -21.45
CA LEU A 27 -25.11 3.23 -21.29
C LEU A 27 -24.40 3.13 -19.94
N CYS A 28 -25.15 2.95 -18.85
CA CYS A 28 -24.58 2.76 -17.51
C CYS A 28 -23.72 1.49 -17.44
N ALA A 29 -24.18 0.37 -18.00
CA ALA A 29 -23.41 -0.88 -18.04
C ALA A 29 -22.11 -0.73 -18.85
N ILE A 30 -22.16 -0.09 -20.01
CA ILE A 30 -20.97 0.20 -20.83
C ILE A 30 -20.00 1.09 -20.06
N LEU A 31 -20.48 2.14 -19.39
CA LEU A 31 -19.65 3.06 -18.62
C LEU A 31 -18.96 2.34 -17.45
N VAL A 32 -19.69 1.47 -16.73
CA VAL A 32 -19.12 0.59 -15.68
C VAL A 32 -18.09 -0.37 -16.26
N ILE A 33 -18.35 -1.00 -17.41
CA ILE A 33 -17.39 -1.88 -18.07
C ILE A 33 -16.13 -1.09 -18.48
N LEU A 34 -16.26 0.10 -19.05
CA LEU A 34 -15.12 0.94 -19.43
C LEU A 34 -14.31 1.39 -18.21
N LEU A 35 -14.95 1.69 -17.09
CA LEU A 35 -14.27 1.98 -15.81
C LEU A 35 -13.58 0.73 -15.22
N CYS A 36 -14.15 -0.46 -15.40
CA CYS A 36 -13.49 -1.72 -15.03
C CYS A 36 -12.34 -2.10 -15.98
N GLN A 37 -12.44 -1.72 -17.25
CA GLN A 37 -11.38 -1.87 -18.27
C GLN A 37 -10.33 -0.76 -18.16
N GLN A 38 -10.57 0.29 -17.38
CA GLN A 38 -9.52 1.14 -16.83
C GLN A 38 -8.75 0.32 -15.79
N LYS A 39 -8.02 -0.64 -16.35
CA LYS A 39 -7.01 -1.49 -15.75
C LYS A 39 -6.27 -0.61 -14.76
N SER A 40 -6.44 -0.92 -13.48
CA SER A 40 -5.53 -0.42 -12.46
C SER A 40 -4.11 -0.55 -13.01
N PRO A 41 -3.29 0.51 -12.97
CA PRO A 41 -1.89 0.38 -13.37
C PRO A 41 -1.34 -0.83 -12.59
N PRO A 42 -0.56 -1.72 -13.23
CA PRO A 42 -0.10 -2.92 -12.57
C PRO A 42 0.71 -2.51 -11.34
N LEU A 43 0.08 -2.54 -10.17
CA LEU A 43 0.78 -2.40 -8.91
C LEU A 43 1.60 -3.68 -8.75
N LEU A 44 2.85 -3.56 -9.18
CA LEU A 44 3.96 -4.45 -8.90
C LEU A 44 3.58 -5.94 -8.89
N ARG A 45 3.34 -6.50 -10.08
CA ARG A 45 3.52 -7.95 -10.29
C ARG A 45 5.01 -8.26 -10.29
N GLY A 46 5.63 -8.09 -9.13
CA GLY A 46 7.05 -8.30 -8.87
C GLY A 46 7.26 -9.40 -7.85
N ARG A 47 6.66 -10.58 -8.06
CA ARG A 47 7.15 -11.80 -7.43
C ARG A 47 8.03 -12.54 -8.43
N ARG A 48 9.21 -11.96 -8.72
CA ARG A 48 10.34 -12.77 -9.20
C ARG A 48 10.85 -13.51 -7.98
N ASN A 49 10.86 -14.84 -8.03
CA ASN A 49 11.42 -15.60 -6.93
C ASN A 49 12.94 -15.42 -6.98
N VAL A 50 13.61 -15.32 -5.82
CA VAL A 50 15.08 -15.27 -5.73
C VAL A 50 15.74 -16.41 -6.54
N PHE A 51 15.06 -17.55 -6.64
CA PHE A 51 15.48 -18.70 -7.45
C PHE A 51 15.56 -18.46 -8.96
N ASP A 52 14.80 -17.51 -9.52
CA ASP A 52 14.86 -17.21 -10.95
C ASP A 52 16.20 -16.53 -11.31
N CYS A 53 16.84 -15.82 -10.39
CA CYS A 53 18.16 -15.24 -10.60
C CYS A 53 19.30 -16.26 -10.39
N ILE A 54 19.06 -17.37 -9.69
CA ILE A 54 20.06 -18.42 -9.45
C ILE A 54 20.21 -19.34 -10.67
N LYS A 55 19.20 -19.43 -11.54
CA LYS A 55 19.29 -20.23 -12.77
C LYS A 55 20.19 -19.62 -13.85
N ASP A 56 20.52 -18.34 -13.77
CA ASP A 56 21.44 -17.68 -14.71
C ASP A 56 22.92 -17.85 -14.34
N THR A 57 23.22 -18.57 -13.25
CA THR A 57 24.60 -18.74 -12.75
C THR A 57 25.45 -19.72 -13.56
N GLU A 58 24.93 -20.35 -14.62
CA GLU A 58 25.72 -21.21 -15.52
C GLU A 58 26.44 -20.43 -16.65
N SER A 59 26.31 -19.10 -16.72
CA SER A 59 26.93 -18.28 -17.79
C SER A 59 27.83 -17.14 -17.31
N CYS A 60 28.35 -17.18 -16.08
CA CYS A 60 29.45 -16.28 -15.68
C CYS A 60 30.81 -16.96 -15.94
N GLN A 61 31.13 -17.21 -17.22
CA GLN A 61 32.50 -17.42 -17.68
C GLN A 61 32.81 -16.43 -18.80
N ASN A 62 33.81 -15.58 -18.53
CA ASN A 62 34.49 -14.63 -19.42
C ASN A 62 33.77 -13.31 -19.77
N THR A 63 34.15 -12.28 -19.00
CA THR A 63 34.09 -10.83 -19.26
C THR A 63 32.70 -10.17 -19.23
N SER A 64 32.40 -9.55 -18.09
CA SER A 64 31.25 -8.68 -17.79
C SER A 64 29.91 -9.38 -17.50
N CYS A 65 29.73 -9.86 -16.26
CA CYS A 65 28.39 -10.12 -15.71
C CYS A 65 27.69 -8.78 -15.42
N SER A 66 27.12 -8.15 -16.46
CA SER A 66 26.34 -6.90 -16.32
C SER A 66 24.85 -7.19 -16.09
N HIS A 67 24.53 -8.02 -15.10
CA HIS A 67 23.17 -8.20 -14.58
C HIS A 67 23.04 -7.53 -13.19
N VAL A 68 23.74 -6.41 -12.99
CA VAL A 68 23.65 -5.62 -11.76
C VAL A 68 22.54 -4.58 -11.93
N CYS A 69 21.57 -4.59 -11.02
CA CYS A 69 20.52 -3.59 -10.99
C CYS A 69 21.07 -2.27 -10.44
N LEU A 70 21.07 -1.22 -11.25
CA LEU A 70 21.55 0.13 -10.89
C LEU A 70 20.40 1.14 -10.74
N THR A 71 19.15 0.69 -10.61
CA THR A 71 18.06 1.60 -10.25
C THR A 71 18.30 2.14 -8.85
N GLU A 72 17.85 3.35 -8.58
CA GLU A 72 17.97 4.00 -7.28
C GLU A 72 17.52 3.07 -6.13
N THR A 73 16.38 2.40 -6.30
CA THR A 73 15.83 1.45 -5.33
C THR A 73 16.76 0.24 -5.08
N CYS A 74 17.39 -0.30 -6.11
CA CYS A 74 18.34 -1.40 -5.97
C CYS A 74 19.60 -0.96 -5.23
N VAL A 75 20.13 0.23 -5.57
CA VAL A 75 21.32 0.78 -4.93
C VAL A 75 21.05 1.07 -3.44
N GLN A 76 19.90 1.67 -3.12
CA GLN A 76 19.50 1.92 -1.73
C GLN A 76 19.32 0.63 -0.93
N ALA A 77 18.69 -0.40 -1.51
CA ALA A 77 18.52 -1.70 -0.88
C ALA A 77 19.87 -2.39 -0.63
N ALA A 78 20.76 -2.40 -1.63
CA ALA A 78 22.10 -2.98 -1.50
C ALA A 78 22.94 -2.24 -0.43
N ALA A 79 22.91 -0.91 -0.42
CA ALA A 79 23.58 -0.11 0.60
C ALA A 79 23.06 -0.42 2.01
N THR A 80 21.74 -0.56 2.18
CA THR A 80 21.12 -0.93 3.46
C THR A 80 21.55 -2.31 3.93
N LEU A 81 21.61 -3.30 3.02
CA LEU A 81 22.10 -4.65 3.35
C LEU A 81 23.57 -4.61 3.80
N LEU A 82 24.44 -3.97 3.01
CA LEU A 82 25.87 -3.87 3.29
C LEU A 82 26.17 -3.13 4.61
N LYS A 83 25.36 -2.13 4.96
CA LYS A 83 25.49 -1.37 6.21
C LYS A 83 25.31 -2.26 7.45
N ASN A 84 24.42 -3.24 7.39
CA ASN A 84 24.09 -4.09 8.53
C ASN A 84 24.93 -5.39 8.59
N MET A 85 25.55 -5.76 7.47
CA MET A 85 26.35 -6.97 7.31
C MET A 85 27.77 -6.83 7.88
N ASP A 86 28.24 -7.85 8.58
CA ASP A 86 29.61 -8.03 9.04
C ASP A 86 30.35 -9.10 8.22
N PRO A 87 31.05 -8.72 7.14
CA PRO A 87 31.72 -9.68 6.25
C PRO A 87 32.98 -10.31 6.85
N ILE A 88 33.38 -9.90 8.06
CA ILE A 88 34.52 -10.51 8.77
C ILE A 88 34.14 -11.90 9.29
N VAL A 89 32.86 -12.11 9.61
CA VAL A 89 32.36 -13.38 10.13
C VAL A 89 31.92 -14.29 8.99
N SER A 90 32.32 -15.57 9.05
CA SER A 90 31.88 -16.55 8.06
C SER A 90 30.38 -16.83 8.19
N PRO A 91 29.59 -16.75 7.10
CA PRO A 91 28.16 -17.06 7.13
C PRO A 91 27.86 -18.51 7.47
N CYS A 92 28.83 -19.42 7.28
CA CYS A 92 28.68 -20.84 7.62
C CYS A 92 28.85 -21.11 9.12
N GLU A 93 29.49 -20.19 9.85
CA GLU A 93 29.75 -20.32 11.29
C GLU A 93 28.67 -19.60 12.10
N ASP A 94 28.39 -18.33 11.77
CA ASP A 94 27.33 -17.54 12.39
C ASP A 94 26.69 -16.61 11.35
N PHE A 95 25.62 -17.10 10.74
CA PHE A 95 24.88 -16.33 9.74
C PHE A 95 24.22 -15.07 10.31
N TYR A 96 23.85 -15.08 11.60
CA TYR A 96 23.22 -13.91 12.23
C TYR A 96 24.25 -12.79 12.39
N GLN A 97 25.42 -13.09 12.93
CA GLN A 97 26.50 -12.11 13.04
C GLN A 97 26.97 -11.65 11.65
N PHE A 98 27.09 -12.56 10.67
CA PHE A 98 27.38 -12.15 9.30
C PHE A 98 26.34 -11.17 8.75
N ALA A 99 25.05 -11.48 8.84
CA ALA A 99 24.00 -10.68 8.20
C ALA A 99 23.65 -9.39 8.97
N CYS A 100 23.74 -9.42 10.30
CA CYS A 100 23.21 -8.38 11.19
C CYS A 100 24.25 -7.82 12.16
N GLY A 101 25.51 -8.29 12.14
CA GLY A 101 26.52 -7.98 13.15
C GLY A 101 26.84 -6.50 13.33
N LYS A 102 26.51 -5.66 12.34
CA LYS A 102 26.65 -4.20 12.42
C LYS A 102 25.34 -3.45 12.72
N TRP A 103 24.20 -4.14 12.76
CA TRP A 103 22.89 -3.53 13.04
C TRP A 103 22.91 -2.70 14.32
N ALA A 104 23.39 -3.30 15.42
CA ALA A 104 23.45 -2.67 16.74
C ALA A 104 24.39 -1.45 16.80
N GLN A 105 25.36 -1.33 15.88
CA GLN A 105 26.25 -0.17 15.81
C GLN A 105 25.56 1.07 15.25
N HIS A 106 24.46 0.88 14.53
CA HIS A 106 23.70 1.95 13.87
C HIS A 106 22.30 2.15 14.45
N HIS A 107 21.87 1.28 15.35
CA HIS A 107 20.54 1.27 15.95
C HIS A 107 20.67 0.97 17.44
N GLU A 108 20.97 2.01 18.22
CA GLU A 108 21.02 1.92 19.68
C GLU A 108 19.64 1.55 20.24
N LEU A 109 19.62 0.73 21.29
CA LEU A 109 18.39 0.34 21.98
C LEU A 109 17.81 1.56 22.72
N PRO A 110 16.62 2.05 22.37
CA PRO A 110 15.98 3.15 23.10
C PRO A 110 15.67 2.76 24.55
N SER A 111 15.75 3.71 25.48
CA SER A 111 15.57 3.46 26.92
C SER A 111 14.18 2.97 27.32
N ASP A 112 13.18 3.20 26.47
CA ASP A 112 11.79 2.77 26.66
C ASP A 112 11.54 1.32 26.19
N ARG A 113 12.57 0.60 25.73
CA ARG A 113 12.42 -0.69 25.05
C ARG A 113 13.42 -1.74 25.52
N SER A 114 12.99 -3.00 25.44
CA SER A 114 13.83 -4.18 25.73
C SER A 114 14.47 -4.79 24.48
N TYR A 115 14.01 -4.44 23.29
CA TYR A 115 14.58 -4.87 22.01
C TYR A 115 14.37 -3.80 20.92
N TYR A 116 15.21 -3.82 19.90
CA TYR A 116 15.10 -2.93 18.75
C TYR A 116 15.58 -3.60 17.47
N ASP A 117 14.62 -3.96 16.63
CA ASP A 117 14.81 -4.67 15.37
C ASP A 117 14.24 -3.88 14.18
N THR A 118 14.30 -4.47 12.99
CA THR A 118 13.78 -3.86 11.76
C THR A 118 12.27 -3.60 11.81
N PHE A 119 11.50 -4.46 12.49
CA PHE A 119 10.06 -4.24 12.69
C PHE A 119 9.79 -3.08 13.63
N SER A 120 10.63 -2.88 14.64
CA SER A 120 10.56 -1.75 15.56
C SER A 120 10.76 -0.44 14.80
N LEU A 121 11.76 -0.38 13.91
CA LEU A 121 11.98 0.77 13.03
C LEU A 121 10.74 1.06 12.16
N MET A 122 10.18 0.04 11.48
CA MET A 122 8.97 0.21 10.67
C MET A 122 7.76 0.69 11.49
N LYS A 123 7.59 0.16 12.70
CA LYS A 123 6.52 0.57 13.62
C LYS A 123 6.67 2.03 14.02
N ASP A 124 7.89 2.50 14.25
CA ASP A 124 8.15 3.89 14.61
C ASP A 124 7.85 4.85 13.46
N GLU A 125 8.30 4.51 12.25
CA GLU A 125 7.95 5.27 11.04
C GLU A 125 6.43 5.31 10.81
N LEU A 126 5.75 4.17 10.99
CA LEU A 126 4.30 4.10 10.88
C LEU A 126 3.60 4.96 11.93
N LYS A 127 4.02 4.85 13.20
CA LYS A 127 3.48 5.66 14.29
C LYS A 127 3.69 7.15 14.03
N ALA A 128 4.84 7.56 13.51
CA ALA A 128 5.11 8.95 13.16
C ALA A 128 4.14 9.46 12.09
N LYS A 129 3.93 8.69 11.02
CA LYS A 129 2.97 9.04 9.94
C LYS A 129 1.51 9.07 10.43
N LEU A 130 1.14 8.10 11.28
CA LEU A 130 -0.19 8.05 11.89
C LEU A 130 -0.41 9.26 12.80
N ARG A 131 0.57 9.58 13.65
CA ARG A 131 0.54 10.75 14.53
C ARG A 131 0.31 12.03 13.74
N GLU A 132 1.06 12.24 12.66
CA GLU A 132 0.89 13.39 11.78
C GLU A 132 -0.51 13.42 11.16
N THR A 133 -1.06 12.25 10.82
CA THR A 133 -2.40 12.14 10.24
C THR A 133 -3.52 12.49 11.21
N VAL A 134 -3.46 11.99 12.45
CA VAL A 134 -4.51 12.21 13.46
C VAL A 134 -4.40 13.56 14.17
N ARG A 135 -3.23 14.22 14.11
CA ARG A 135 -3.02 15.55 14.68
C ARG A 135 -3.60 16.67 13.79
N ARG A 136 -3.71 16.46 12.48
CA ARG A 136 -4.33 17.43 11.57
C ARG A 136 -5.80 17.64 11.92
N ALA A 137 -6.27 18.88 11.81
CA ALA A 137 -7.67 19.22 12.01
C ALA A 137 -8.59 18.37 11.11
N SER A 138 -9.82 18.15 11.56
CA SER A 138 -10.84 17.45 10.78
C SER A 138 -11.29 18.33 9.60
N CYS A 139 -11.45 17.71 8.43
CA CYS A 139 -11.95 18.33 7.20
C CYS A 139 -13.30 17.71 6.81
N GLU A 140 -14.07 18.37 5.93
CA GLU A 140 -15.38 17.86 5.48
C GLU A 140 -15.30 16.50 4.76
N GLU A 141 -14.15 16.18 4.17
CA GLU A 141 -13.88 14.92 3.48
C GLU A 141 -13.59 13.75 4.43
N ASP A 142 -13.36 14.02 5.72
CA ASP A 142 -13.03 12.97 6.69
C ASP A 142 -14.26 12.10 6.99
N SER A 143 -14.05 10.78 6.98
CA SER A 143 -15.07 9.84 7.44
C SER A 143 -15.35 10.01 8.95
N ASN A 144 -16.54 9.61 9.39
CA ASN A 144 -16.88 9.58 10.82
C ASN A 144 -15.86 8.80 11.66
N ALA A 145 -15.29 7.72 11.11
CA ALA A 145 -14.25 6.93 11.78
C ALA A 145 -12.95 7.73 11.94
N THR A 146 -12.55 8.47 10.90
CA THR A 146 -11.39 9.37 10.94
C THR A 146 -11.57 10.48 11.96
N ILE A 147 -12.75 11.14 11.96
CA ILE A 147 -13.09 12.20 12.93
C ILE A 147 -13.03 11.64 14.36
N SER A 148 -13.58 10.45 14.58
CA SER A 148 -13.57 9.80 15.90
C SER A 148 -12.15 9.49 16.36
N ALA A 149 -11.29 8.98 15.48
CA ALA A 149 -9.88 8.70 15.79
C ALA A 149 -9.09 9.98 16.11
N LYS A 150 -9.31 11.07 15.37
CA LYS A 150 -8.71 12.39 15.64
C LYS A 150 -9.15 12.94 17.00
N ASN A 151 -10.45 12.89 17.29
CA ASN A 151 -10.99 13.36 18.57
C ASN A 151 -10.44 12.56 19.75
N LEU A 152 -10.36 11.22 19.60
CA LEU A 152 -9.75 10.35 20.61
C LEU A 152 -8.27 10.71 20.85
N TYR A 153 -7.51 10.97 19.79
CA TYR A 153 -6.11 11.38 19.91
C TYR A 153 -5.98 12.70 20.69
N VAL A 154 -6.77 13.72 20.35
CA VAL A 154 -6.76 15.03 21.05
C VAL A 154 -7.12 14.88 22.52
N SER A 155 -8.14 14.08 22.84
CA SER A 155 -8.55 13.84 24.24
C SER A 155 -7.45 13.20 25.08
N CYS A 156 -6.62 12.34 24.49
CA CYS A 156 -5.52 11.69 25.19
C CYS A 156 -4.27 12.58 25.32
N MET A 157 -4.03 13.48 24.36
CA MET A 157 -2.79 14.27 24.28
C MET A 157 -2.89 15.68 24.89
N ASN A 158 -4.09 16.18 25.20
CA ASN A 158 -4.30 17.48 25.83
C ASN A 158 -3.96 17.43 27.33
N GLU A 159 -2.66 17.45 27.65
CA GLU A 159 -2.17 17.49 29.04
C GLU A 159 -2.40 18.84 29.74
N SER A 160 -2.80 19.88 28.99
CA SER A 160 -3.15 21.21 29.54
C SER A 160 -4.42 21.24 30.40
N GLU A 161 -5.14 20.11 30.51
CA GLU A 161 -6.29 19.95 31.40
C GLU A 161 -5.89 19.50 32.82
N TYR A 162 -4.61 19.19 33.05
CA TYR A 162 -4.10 18.67 34.33
C TYR A 162 -2.86 19.41 34.87
N SER A 163 -2.59 20.63 34.39
CA SER A 163 -1.51 21.52 34.87
C SER A 163 -2.08 22.72 35.64
#